data_AF-A0A3S9NG81-F1
#
_entry.id   AF-A0A3S9NG81-F1
#
_cell.length_a   1.000
_cell.length_b   1.000
_cell.length_c   1.000
_cell.angle_alpha   90.00
_cell.angle_beta   90.00
_cell.angle_gamma   90.00
#
_symmetry.space_group_name_H-M   'P 1'
#
loop_
_entity.id
_entity.type
_entity.pdbx_description
1 polymer ?
#
loop_
_entity_poly.entity_id
_entity_poly.type
_entity_poly.pdbx_seq_one_letter_code
_entity_poly.pdbx_strand_id
1 'polypeptide(L)'
;MAGSIVISKNARVSVSTGQFGYLIDRIGGRFDSSGMHVKAKVYLPMDEGGMTFVSTESLNPSELVIFLKTVMQDKKASQDEESFAMYEDLWNQLIEKLRQDARFIDFGGLDKLGHWC
;
A
#
# COMPACT_ATOMS: atom_id res chain seq x y z
N MET A 1 -11.20 -15.06 -8.62
CA MET A 1 -9.72 -15.17 -8.67
C MET A 1 -9.16 -14.27 -7.58
N ALA A 2 -8.35 -14.81 -6.67
CA ALA A 2 -7.74 -14.05 -5.57
C ALA A 2 -6.68 -13.07 -6.11
N GLY A 3 -6.49 -11.95 -5.43
CA GLY A 3 -5.51 -10.92 -5.81
C GLY A 3 -4.31 -10.89 -4.87
N SER A 4 -3.35 -10.01 -5.14
CA SER A 4 -2.24 -9.77 -4.21
C SER A 4 -1.69 -8.35 -4.26
N ILE A 5 -1.09 -7.90 -3.16
CA ILE A 5 -0.27 -6.69 -3.11
C ILE A 5 1.17 -7.13 -2.95
N VAL A 6 1.97 -6.91 -3.99
CA VAL A 6 3.38 -7.26 -4.01
C VAL A 6 4.17 -6.10 -3.43
N ILE A 7 4.91 -6.35 -2.34
CA ILE A 7 5.71 -5.33 -1.64
C ILE A 7 7.15 -5.39 -2.15
N SER A 8 7.70 -6.59 -2.14
CA SER A 8 9.04 -6.88 -2.65
C SER A 8 9.07 -8.30 -3.22
N LYS A 9 10.18 -8.68 -3.85
CA LYS A 9 10.38 -10.02 -4.43
C LYS A 9 9.99 -11.16 -3.49
N ASN A 10 10.21 -10.98 -2.18
CA ASN A 10 9.95 -11.98 -1.14
C ASN A 10 8.79 -11.61 -0.19
N ALA A 11 8.15 -10.45 -0.37
CA ALA A 11 7.07 -9.99 0.50
C ALA A 11 5.80 -9.66 -0.30
N ARG A 12 4.70 -10.32 0.05
CA ARG A 12 3.38 -10.09 -0.55
C ARG A 12 2.27 -10.23 0.47
N VAL A 13 1.17 -9.52 0.26
CA VAL A 13 -0.09 -9.69 0.96
C VAL A 13 -1.04 -10.40 0.01
N SER A 14 -1.46 -11.61 0.35
CA SER A 14 -2.48 -12.35 -0.40
C SER A 14 -3.86 -11.85 0.03
N VAL A 15 -4.74 -11.55 -0.93
CA VAL A 15 -6.06 -10.98 -0.65
C VAL A 15 -7.15 -11.69 -1.46
N SER A 16 -8.35 -11.76 -0.91
CA SER A 16 -9.53 -12.16 -1.67
C SER A 16 -9.87 -11.10 -2.73
N THR A 17 -10.72 -11.43 -3.71
CA THR A 17 -11.16 -10.46 -4.74
C THR A 17 -11.82 -9.23 -4.14
N GLY A 18 -12.68 -9.41 -3.12
CA GLY A 18 -13.35 -8.30 -2.44
C GLY A 18 -12.37 -7.43 -1.65
N GLN A 19 -11.41 -8.05 -0.96
CA GLN A 19 -10.34 -7.34 -0.25
C GLN A 19 -9.42 -6.57 -1.21
N PHE A 20 -9.08 -7.16 -2.36
CA PHE A 20 -8.31 -6.50 -3.39
C PHE A 20 -9.04 -5.27 -3.91
N GLY A 21 -10.30 -5.42 -4.34
CA GLY A 21 -11.15 -4.34 -4.81
C GLY A 21 -11.29 -3.21 -3.78
N TYR A 22 -11.52 -3.58 -2.52
CA TYR A 22 -11.58 -2.61 -1.42
C TYR A 22 -10.30 -1.80 -1.29
N LEU A 23 -9.12 -2.44 -1.24
CA LEU A 23 -7.85 -1.74 -1.03
C LEU A 23 -7.44 -0.86 -2.23
N ILE A 24 -7.61 -1.35 -3.47
CA ILE A 24 -7.18 -0.60 -4.66
C ILE A 24 -8.01 0.65 -4.88
N ASP A 25 -9.31 0.59 -4.60
CA ASP A 25 -10.21 1.74 -4.77
C ASP A 25 -9.87 2.83 -3.75
N ARG A 26 -9.70 2.40 -2.49
CA ARG A 26 -9.35 3.21 -1.33
C ARG A 26 -7.99 3.89 -1.47
N ILE A 27 -6.93 3.11 -1.60
CA ILE A 27 -5.56 3.63 -1.72
C ILE A 27 -5.43 4.46 -3.01
N GLY A 28 -6.02 3.99 -4.11
CA GLY A 28 -6.00 4.67 -5.40
C GLY A 28 -6.69 6.03 -5.39
N GLY A 29 -7.75 6.20 -4.60
CA GLY A 29 -8.47 7.47 -4.44
C GLY A 29 -7.76 8.49 -3.55
N ARG A 30 -6.74 8.08 -2.78
CA ARG A 30 -6.08 8.93 -1.78
C ARG A 30 -4.81 9.63 -2.28
N PHE A 31 -4.29 9.27 -3.45
CA PHE A 31 -3.13 9.95 -4.01
C PHE A 31 -3.47 11.38 -4.44
N ASP A 32 -2.67 12.33 -3.97
CA ASP A 32 -2.67 13.70 -4.43
C ASP A 32 -1.85 13.85 -5.72
N SER A 33 -1.87 15.03 -6.34
CA SER A 33 -1.16 15.30 -7.59
C SER A 33 0.34 14.97 -7.50
N SER A 34 0.97 15.12 -6.33
CA SER A 34 2.38 14.77 -6.15
C SER A 34 2.62 13.26 -6.09
N GLY A 35 1.66 12.48 -5.60
CA GLY A 35 1.72 11.02 -5.50
C GLY A 35 1.27 10.25 -6.74
N MET A 36 0.74 10.93 -7.77
CA MET A 36 0.20 10.28 -8.97
C MET A 36 1.24 9.43 -9.74
N HIS A 37 2.51 9.87 -9.76
CA HIS A 37 3.59 9.07 -10.38
C HIS A 37 3.84 7.75 -9.62
N VAL A 38 3.68 7.75 -8.29
CA VAL A 38 3.78 6.55 -7.44
C VAL A 38 2.59 5.62 -7.74
N LYS A 39 1.37 6.17 -7.78
CA LYS A 39 0.17 5.42 -8.16
C LYS A 39 0.34 4.72 -9.50
N ALA A 40 0.76 5.46 -10.54
CA ALA A 40 0.96 4.91 -11.88
C ALA A 40 1.93 3.72 -11.88
N LYS A 41 3.05 3.80 -11.15
CA LYS A 41 4.00 2.68 -11.03
C LYS A 41 3.42 1.48 -10.30
N VAL A 42 2.66 1.71 -9.23
CA VAL A 42 2.11 0.64 -8.40
C VAL A 42 0.98 -0.11 -9.11
N TYR A 43 0.14 0.64 -9.82
CA TYR A 43 -1.06 0.12 -10.48
C TYR A 43 -0.78 -0.36 -11.91
N LEU A 44 0.41 -0.10 -12.46
CA LEU A 44 0.82 -0.54 -13.80
C LEU A 44 0.48 -2.01 -14.12
N PRO A 45 0.73 -3.00 -13.24
CA PRO A 45 0.41 -4.40 -13.56
C PRO A 45 -1.10 -4.64 -13.72
N MET A 46 -1.94 -3.87 -13.03
CA MET A 46 -3.38 -3.94 -13.12
C MET A 46 -3.89 -3.17 -14.34
N ASP A 47 -3.44 -1.93 -14.53
CA ASP A 47 -3.92 -1.01 -15.56
C ASP A 47 -3.49 -1.44 -16.97
N GLU A 48 -2.23 -1.83 -17.16
CA GLU A 48 -1.70 -2.25 -18.46
C GLU A 48 -1.66 -3.77 -18.63
N GLY A 49 -1.46 -4.51 -17.53
CA GLY A 49 -1.30 -5.97 -17.56
C GLY A 49 -2.60 -6.75 -17.37
N GLY A 50 -3.70 -6.11 -16.98
CA GLY A 50 -4.95 -6.78 -16.62
C GLY A 50 -4.81 -7.75 -15.44
N MET A 51 -3.76 -7.60 -14.63
CA MET A 51 -3.42 -8.51 -13.54
C MET A 51 -4.20 -8.16 -12.28
N THR A 52 -4.59 -9.17 -11.49
CA THR A 52 -5.19 -8.97 -10.17
C THR A 52 -4.13 -8.77 -9.09
N PHE A 53 -3.13 -7.94 -9.35
CA PHE A 53 -2.17 -7.50 -8.34
C PHE A 53 -1.64 -6.10 -8.63
N VAL A 54 -1.21 -5.42 -7.57
CA VAL A 54 -0.42 -4.19 -7.64
C VAL A 54 0.96 -4.45 -7.05
N SER A 55 1.98 -3.71 -7.48
CA SER A 55 3.36 -3.96 -7.04
C SER A 55 4.10 -2.69 -6.67
N THR A 56 4.68 -2.65 -5.46
CA THR A 56 5.58 -1.57 -5.04
C THR A 56 7.04 -1.87 -5.33
N GLU A 57 7.38 -2.99 -6.00
CA GLU A 57 8.77 -3.42 -6.26
C GLU A 57 9.59 -2.42 -7.06
N SER A 58 8.95 -1.70 -7.97
CA SER A 58 9.58 -0.71 -8.85
C SER A 58 9.81 0.65 -8.19
N LEU A 59 9.32 0.83 -6.96
CA LEU A 59 9.46 2.08 -6.22
C LEU A 59 10.84 2.20 -5.57
N ASN A 60 11.41 3.40 -5.64
CA ASN A 60 12.56 3.75 -4.82
C ASN A 60 12.14 4.02 -3.35
N PRO A 61 13.09 4.13 -2.40
CA PRO A 61 12.76 4.32 -0.99
C PRO A 61 11.87 5.55 -0.69
N SER A 62 12.11 6.69 -1.35
CA SER A 62 11.29 7.90 -1.18
C SER A 62 9.86 7.70 -1.66
N GLU A 63 9.69 7.04 -2.82
CA GLU A 63 8.37 6.70 -3.37
C GLU A 63 7.62 5.69 -2.49
N LEU A 64 8.34 4.73 -1.91
CA LEU A 64 7.77 3.76 -0.96
C LEU A 64 7.29 4.44 0.32
N VAL A 65 8.02 5.45 0.82
CA VAL A 65 7.59 6.28 1.96
C VAL A 65 6.28 7.02 1.61
N ILE A 66 6.17 7.58 0.40
CA ILE A 66 4.93 8.24 -0.06
C ILE A 66 3.79 7.23 -0.08
N PHE A 67 4.00 6.06 -0.68
CA PHE A 67 2.99 5.00 -0.73
C PHE A 67 2.53 4.57 0.67
N LEU A 68 3.46 4.28 1.59
CA LEU A 68 3.13 3.91 2.97
C LEU A 68 2.36 5.03 3.69
N LYS A 69 2.74 6.29 3.50
CA LYS A 69 1.99 7.43 4.06
C LYS A 69 0.56 7.48 3.54
N THR A 70 0.36 7.31 2.24
CA THR A 70 -0.98 7.26 1.63
C THR A 70 -1.81 6.13 2.22
N VAL A 71 -1.24 4.92 2.33
CA VAL A 71 -1.88 3.74 2.96
C VAL A 71 -2.28 4.02 4.41
N MET A 72 -1.39 4.61 5.22
CA MET A 72 -1.67 4.92 6.62
C MET A 72 -2.74 6.00 6.79
N GLN A 73 -2.71 7.04 5.94
CA GLN A 73 -3.73 8.09 5.94
C GLN A 73 -5.10 7.53 5.56
N ASP A 74 -5.13 6.63 4.59
CA ASP A 74 -6.39 6.04 4.14
C ASP A 74 -6.95 5.06 5.16
N LYS A 75 -6.11 4.21 5.78
CA LYS A 75 -6.50 3.39 6.94
C LYS A 75 -7.16 4.27 8.01
N LYS A 76 -6.53 5.39 8.36
CA LYS A 76 -7.07 6.32 9.38
C LYS A 76 -8.42 6.90 8.97
N ALA A 77 -8.59 7.27 7.70
CA ALA A 77 -9.87 7.75 7.20
C ALA A 77 -10.95 6.65 7.19
N SER A 78 -10.56 5.40 6.95
CA SER A 78 -11.48 4.26 7.00
C SER A 78 -11.87 3.85 8.41
N GLN A 79 -11.17 4.27 9.47
CA GLN A 79 -11.51 3.91 10.86
C GLN A 79 -12.90 4.36 11.30
N ASP A 80 -13.41 5.44 10.70
CA ASP A 80 -14.75 5.97 10.97
C ASP A 80 -15.87 5.19 10.27
N GLU A 81 -15.54 4.20 9.42
CA GLU A 81 -16.52 3.43 8.66
C GLU A 81 -16.97 2.17 9.41
N GLU A 82 -18.27 1.86 9.34
CA GLU A 82 -18.84 0.65 9.96
C GLU A 82 -18.17 -0.64 9.45
N SER A 83 -17.72 -0.64 8.19
CA SER A 83 -17.05 -1.78 7.56
C SER A 83 -15.59 -1.95 7.98
N PHE A 84 -14.99 -0.99 8.71
CA PHE A 84 -13.57 -1.00 9.05
C PHE A 84 -13.13 -2.27 9.77
N ALA A 85 -13.93 -2.72 10.74
CA ALA A 85 -13.63 -3.90 11.54
C ALA A 85 -13.41 -5.17 10.69
N MET A 86 -14.03 -5.24 9.50
CA MET A 86 -13.86 -6.37 8.56
C MET A 86 -12.54 -6.34 7.79
N TYR A 87 -11.93 -5.15 7.64
CA TYR A 87 -10.72 -4.92 6.85
C TYR A 87 -9.52 -4.47 7.71
N GLU A 88 -9.68 -4.29 9.02
CA GLU A 88 -8.64 -3.80 9.91
C GLU A 88 -7.38 -4.67 9.89
N ASP A 89 -7.56 -5.99 10.02
CA ASP A 89 -6.45 -6.95 9.99
C ASP A 89 -5.69 -6.88 8.66
N LEU A 90 -6.42 -6.72 7.55
CA LEU A 90 -5.83 -6.57 6.23
C LEU A 90 -4.99 -5.28 6.12
N TRP A 91 -5.48 -4.16 6.64
CA TRP A 91 -4.71 -2.91 6.70
C TRP A 91 -3.45 -3.06 7.56
N ASN A 92 -3.55 -3.74 8.70
CA ASN A 92 -2.42 -3.98 9.60
C ASN A 92 -1.35 -4.84 8.92
N GLN A 93 -1.74 -5.93 8.27
CA GLN A 93 -0.82 -6.79 7.52
C GLN A 93 -0.10 -6.03 6.40
N LEU A 94 -0.82 -5.19 5.65
CA LEU A 94 -0.23 -4.38 4.59
C LEU A 94 0.80 -3.38 5.13
N ILE A 95 0.44 -2.63 6.17
CA ILE A 95 1.32 -1.63 6.78
C ILE A 95 2.54 -2.30 7.41
N GLU A 96 2.36 -3.43 8.10
CA GLU A 96 3.46 -4.16 8.72
C GLU A 96 4.46 -4.64 7.66
N LYS A 97 4.00 -5.29 6.58
CA LYS A 97 4.88 -5.74 5.51
C LYS A 97 5.58 -4.60 4.79
N LEU A 98 4.91 -3.46 4.59
CA LEU A 98 5.54 -2.27 4.05
C LEU A 98 6.65 -1.77 4.99
N ARG A 99 6.40 -1.67 6.30
CA ARG A 99 7.40 -1.21 7.29
C ARG A 99 8.61 -2.13 7.40
N GLN A 100 8.42 -3.43 7.21
CA GLN A 100 9.49 -4.43 7.21
C GLN A 100 10.30 -4.45 5.91
N ASP A 101 9.92 -3.65 4.90
CA ASP A 101 10.66 -3.60 3.65
C ASP A 101 12.08 -3.04 3.88
N ALA A 102 13.08 -3.78 3.41
CA ALA A 102 14.49 -3.44 3.59
C ALA A 102 14.85 -2.04 3.04
N ARG A 103 14.09 -1.53 2.06
CA ARG A 103 14.27 -0.18 1.51
C ARG A 103 14.06 0.92 2.55
N PHE A 104 13.31 0.67 3.63
CA PHE A 104 13.20 1.62 4.75
C PHE A 104 14.41 1.60 5.69
N ILE A 105 15.04 0.44 5.84
CA ILE A 105 16.19 0.23 6.73
C ILE A 105 17.44 0.87 6.13
N ASP A 106 17.68 0.65 4.84
CA ASP A 106 18.85 1.17 4.13
C ASP A 106 18.81 2.72 3.98
N PHE A 107 17.60 3.28 3.89
CA PHE A 107 17.39 4.72 3.65
C PHE A 107 17.30 5.58 4.93
N GLY A 108 17.40 4.98 6.14
CA GLY A 108 17.12 5.70 7.40
C GLY A 108 15.69 6.25 7.49
N GLY A 109 14.75 5.67 6.72
CA GLY A 109 13.41 6.24 6.50
C GLY A 109 12.46 6.10 7.70
N LEU A 110 12.72 5.15 8.61
CA LEU A 110 11.94 4.93 9.83
C LEU A 110 12.06 6.11 10.83
N ASP A 111 13.22 6.80 10.88
CA ASP A 111 13.44 7.95 11.76
C ASP A 111 12.52 9.13 11.40
N LYS A 112 12.19 9.30 10.11
CA LYS A 112 11.24 10.33 9.64
C LYS A 112 9.77 9.99 9.87
N LEU A 113 9.46 8.75 10.25
CA LEU A 113 8.10 8.31 10.59
C LEU A 113 7.83 8.37 12.11
N GLY A 114 8.89 8.46 12.93
CA GLY A 114 8.81 8.41 14.40
C GLY A 114 8.17 9.62 15.10
N HIS A 115 7.72 10.64 14.36
CA HIS A 115 7.14 11.85 14.95
C HIS A 115 5.60 11.84 15.05
N TRP A 116 4.95 10.71 14.71
CA TRP A 116 3.49 10.62 14.55
C TRP A 116 2.87 9.30 15.07
N CYS A 117 3.45 8.74 16.14
CA CYS A 117 2.75 7.77 16.99
C CYS A 117 1.99 8.51 18.09
#